data_AF-A0A645EVP0-F1
#
_entry.id   AF-A0A645EVP0-F1
#
_cell.length_a   1.000
_cell.length_b   1.000
_cell.length_c   1.000
_cell.angle_alpha   90.00
_cell.angle_beta   90.00
_cell.angle_gamma   90.00
#
_symmetry.space_group_name_H-M   'P 1'
#
loop_
_entity.id
_entity.type
_entity.pdbx_description
1 polymer ?
#
loop_
_entity_poly.entity_id
_entity_poly.type
_entity_poly.pdbx_seq_one_letter_code
_entity_poly.pdbx_strand_id
1 'polypeptide(L)'
;MTYYDITFHELSGKSVVKRNVPSDKEGFDAWQDACVKISDQELNILINDGTYVTLNRKFIVRMDTQEVSDPTEKVLSRKDEIIGVVNTLSNMGF
;
A
#
# COMPACT_ATOMS: atom_id res chain seq x y z
N MET A 1 4.59 14.56 1.75
CA MET A 1 3.66 13.52 1.30
C MET A 1 4.12 12.21 1.89
N THR A 2 3.26 11.54 2.64
CA THR A 2 3.55 10.28 3.33
C THR A 2 2.90 9.14 2.55
N TYR A 3 3.50 7.96 2.59
CA TYR A 3 2.96 6.77 1.93
C TYR A 3 2.33 5.83 2.94
N TYR A 4 1.19 5.25 2.58
CA TYR A 4 0.48 4.32 3.44
C TYR A 4 0.10 3.03 2.72
N ASP A 5 0.21 1.91 3.44
CA ASP A 5 -0.47 0.68 3.07
C ASP A 5 -1.82 0.66 3.80
N ILE A 6 -2.91 0.56 3.04
CA ILE A 6 -4.28 0.58 3.54
C ILE A 6 -4.93 -0.78 3.31
N THR A 7 -5.50 -1.37 4.35
CA THR A 7 -6.22 -2.65 4.27
C THR A 7 -7.66 -2.50 4.72
N PHE A 8 -8.60 -2.93 3.87
CA PHE A 8 -10.03 -3.03 4.18
C PHE A 8 -10.39 -4.49 4.42
N HIS A 9 -10.89 -4.81 5.62
CA HIS A 9 -11.34 -6.15 5.99
C HIS A 9 -12.87 -6.22 5.91
N GLU A 10 -13.41 -7.14 5.13
CA GLU A 10 -14.84 -7.41 5.07
C GLU A 10 -15.24 -8.56 6.01
N LEU A 11 -16.51 -8.54 6.45
CA LEU A 11 -17.12 -9.59 7.27
C LEU A 11 -17.03 -10.99 6.63
N SER A 12 -16.97 -11.05 5.30
CA SER A 12 -16.82 -12.29 4.53
C SER A 12 -15.45 -12.97 4.71
N GLY A 13 -14.50 -12.31 5.38
CA GLY A 13 -13.09 -12.71 5.47
C GLY A 13 -12.26 -12.24 4.27
N LYS A 14 -12.87 -11.62 3.26
CA LYS A 14 -12.15 -10.97 2.16
C LYS A 14 -11.44 -9.73 2.67
N SER A 15 -10.21 -9.51 2.20
CA SER A 15 -9.46 -8.29 2.46
C SER A 15 -9.02 -7.65 1.15
N VAL A 16 -9.08 -6.32 1.08
CA VAL A 16 -8.53 -5.53 -0.02
C VAL A 16 -7.40 -4.68 0.52
N VAL A 17 -6.20 -4.90 -0.03
CA VAL A 17 -4.99 -4.17 0.33
C VAL A 17 -4.63 -3.24 -0.82
N LYS A 18 -4.45 -1.95 -0.52
CA LYS A 18 -3.88 -0.99 -1.45
C LYS A 18 -2.59 -0.43 -0.87
N ARG A 19 -1.49 -0.65 -1.59
CA ARG A 19 -0.14 -0.34 -1.12
C ARG A 19 0.35 0.99 -1.63
N ASN A 20 1.24 1.62 -0.86
CA ASN A 20 1.95 2.84 -1.23
C ASN A 20 1.01 3.97 -1.67
N VAL A 21 -0.10 4.16 -0.97
CA VAL A 21 -1.04 5.24 -1.21
C VAL A 21 -0.37 6.56 -0.79
N PRO A 22 -0.09 7.48 -1.73
CA PRO A 22 0.39 8.80 -1.37
C PRO A 22 -0.75 9.60 -0.75
N SER A 23 -0.50 10.23 0.40
CA SER A 23 -1.50 11.05 1.08
C SER A 23 -0.84 12.23 1.79
N ASP A 24 -1.53 13.37 1.76
CA ASP A 24 -1.24 14.54 2.61
C ASP A 24 -2.03 14.50 3.92
N LYS A 25 -2.89 13.49 4.11
CA LYS A 25 -3.60 13.22 5.37
C LYS A 25 -2.70 12.42 6.31
N GLU A 26 -2.92 12.60 7.60
CA GLU A 26 -2.12 11.94 8.63
C GLU A 26 -2.83 10.71 9.19
N GLY A 27 -2.04 9.64 9.39
CA GLY A 27 -2.47 8.43 10.09
C GLY A 27 -3.69 7.77 9.45
N PHE A 28 -4.76 7.64 10.25
CA PHE A 28 -5.96 6.92 9.84
C PHE A 28 -6.62 7.52 8.60
N ASP A 29 -6.69 8.86 8.49
CA ASP A 29 -7.47 9.50 7.43
C ASP A 29 -6.91 9.29 6.00
N ALA A 30 -5.68 8.79 5.88
CA ALA A 30 -5.07 8.39 4.61
C ALA A 30 -5.87 7.30 3.86
N TRP A 31 -6.71 6.52 4.54
CA TRP A 31 -7.56 5.52 3.88
C TRP A 31 -8.45 6.12 2.80
N GLN A 32 -8.84 7.40 2.95
CA GLN A 32 -9.71 8.09 2.02
C GLN A 32 -9.06 8.25 0.64
N ASP A 33 -7.74 8.48 0.61
CA ASP A 33 -6.99 8.66 -0.65
C ASP A 33 -6.74 7.33 -1.38
N ALA A 34 -6.97 6.19 -0.71
CA ALA A 34 -6.98 4.89 -1.36
C ALA A 34 -8.21 4.71 -2.28
N CYS A 35 -9.30 5.42 -1.98
CA CYS A 35 -10.58 5.35 -2.68
C CYS A 35 -10.63 6.36 -3.83
N VAL A 36 -11.10 5.92 -5.00
CA VAL A 36 -11.39 6.82 -6.13
C VAL A 36 -12.74 7.51 -5.98
N LYS A 37 -13.65 6.90 -5.22
CA LYS A 37 -14.97 7.43 -4.90
C LYS A 37 -15.40 6.90 -3.54
N ILE A 38 -15.95 7.79 -2.73
CA ILE A 38 -16.49 7.51 -1.40
C ILE A 38 -17.95 7.92 -1.41
N SER A 39 -18.82 7.02 -0.98
CA SER A 39 -20.23 7.30 -0.73
C SER A 39 -20.64 6.75 0.63
N ASP A 40 -21.90 6.96 1.01
CA ASP A 40 -22.44 6.44 2.28
C ASP A 40 -22.55 4.91 2.29
N GLN A 41 -22.73 4.29 1.12
CA GLN A 41 -22.94 2.85 0.99
C GLN A 41 -21.72 2.10 0.49
N GLU A 42 -20.92 2.74 -0.36
CA GLU A 42 -19.87 2.07 -1.12
C GLU A 42 -18.56 2.84 -1.12
N LEU A 43 -17.45 2.09 -1.08
CA LEU A 43 -16.11 2.55 -1.40
C LEU A 43 -15.70 1.94 -2.73
N ASN A 44 -15.30 2.78 -3.68
CA ASN A 44 -14.71 2.31 -4.92
C ASN A 44 -13.20 2.50 -4.84
N ILE A 45 -12.46 1.43 -5.11
CA ILE A 45 -11.02 1.37 -5.03
C ILE A 45 -10.50 0.91 -6.38
N LEU A 46 -9.65 1.72 -7.01
CA LEU A 46 -8.88 1.28 -8.16
C LEU A 46 -7.69 0.47 -7.66
N ILE A 47 -7.61 -0.80 -8.07
CA ILE A 47 -6.50 -1.71 -7.79
C ILE A 47 -5.87 -2.14 -9.12
N ASN A 48 -4.55 -2.30 -9.12
CA ASN A 48 -3.77 -2.69 -10.30
C ASN A 48 -4.08 -1.81 -11.54
N ASP A 49 -3.60 -2.20 -12.71
CA ASP A 49 -3.74 -1.44 -13.96
C ASP A 49 -5.19 -1.48 -14.50
N GLY A 50 -6.09 -0.72 -13.87
CA GLY A 50 -7.43 -0.43 -14.37
C GLY A 50 -8.59 -1.24 -13.76
N THR A 51 -8.35 -2.07 -12.74
CA THR A 51 -9.43 -2.87 -12.13
C THR A 51 -10.09 -2.12 -10.96
N TYR A 52 -11.39 -1.90 -11.05
CA TYR A 52 -12.15 -1.28 -9.96
C TYR A 52 -12.78 -2.35 -9.06
N VAL A 53 -12.60 -2.19 -7.76
CA VAL A 53 -13.28 -2.99 -6.73
C VAL A 53 -14.21 -2.08 -5.95
N THR A 54 -15.45 -2.55 -5.79
CA THR A 54 -16.46 -1.91 -4.94
C THR A 54 -16.59 -2.69 -3.65
N LEU A 55 -16.50 -2.00 -2.51
CA LEU A 55 -16.76 -2.56 -1.19
C LEU A 55 -18.00 -1.91 -0.61
N ASN A 56 -18.90 -2.71 -0.05
CA ASN A 56 -20.05 -2.18 0.68
C ASN A 56 -19.61 -1.81 2.10
N ARG A 57 -19.74 -0.54 2.48
CA ARG A 57 -19.26 0.00 3.76
C ARG A 57 -19.85 -0.71 4.96
N LYS A 58 -21.10 -1.19 4.86
CA LYS A 58 -21.76 -1.91 5.95
C LYS A 58 -21.11 -3.26 6.28
N PHE A 59 -20.29 -3.79 5.37
CA PHE A 59 -19.60 -5.06 5.54
C PHE A 59 -18.12 -4.88 5.88
N ILE A 60 -17.59 -3.66 5.86
CA ILE A 60 -16.22 -3.39 6.29
C ILE A 60 -16.20 -3.40 7.82
N VAL A 61 -15.49 -4.37 8.39
CA VAL A 61 -15.43 -4.58 9.85
C VAL A 61 -14.17 -3.97 10.48
N ARG A 62 -13.11 -3.76 9.69
CA ARG A 62 -11.87 -3.13 10.13
C ARG A 62 -11.18 -2.45 8.95
N MET A 63 -10.55 -1.31 9.22
CA MET A 63 -9.60 -0.67 8.32
C MET A 63 -8.28 -0.46 9.04
N ASP A 64 -7.19 -0.88 8.41
CA ASP A 64 -5.84 -0.68 8.94
C ASP A 64 -5.09 0.30 8.04
N THR A 65 -4.41 1.27 8.64
CA THR A 65 -3.58 2.26 7.96
C THR A 65 -2.17 2.20 8.51
N GLN A 66 -1.21 1.83 7.66
CA GLN A 66 0.18 1.71 8.06
C GLN A 66 1.04 2.67 7.24
N GLU A 67 1.72 3.59 7.92
CA GLU A 67 2.75 4.41 7.28
C GLU A 67 3.91 3.53 6.81
N VAL A 68 4.37 3.79 5.59
CA VAL A 68 5.46 3.06 4.95
C VAL A 68 6.45 4.02 4.32
N SER A 69 7.71 3.60 4.25
CA SER A 69 8.73 4.35 3.51
C SER A 69 8.41 4.44 2.03
N ASP A 70 8.91 5.51 1.41
CA ASP A 70 8.69 5.82 0.00
C ASP A 70 9.05 4.60 -0.88
N PRO A 71 8.19 4.22 -1.84
CA PRO A 71 8.47 3.10 -2.74
C PRO A 71 9.78 3.24 -3.50
N THR A 72 10.19 4.47 -3.84
CA THR A 72 11.44 4.76 -4.54
C THR A 72 12.64 4.55 -3.63
N GLU A 73 12.55 4.93 -2.35
CA GLU A 73 13.59 4.63 -1.35
C GLU A 73 13.76 3.11 -1.14
N LYS A 74 12.66 2.34 -1.10
CA LYS A 74 12.73 0.87 -1.00
C LYS A 74 13.38 0.20 -2.21
N VAL A 75 13.31 0.82 -3.39
CA VAL A 75 13.96 0.31 -4.61
C VAL A 75 15.45 0.66 -4.61
N LEU A 76 15.79 1.87 -4.17
CA LEU A 76 17.18 2.31 -4.00
C LEU A 76 17.90 1.43 -2.96
N SER A 77 17.31 1.24 -1.77
CA SER A 77 17.92 0.43 -0.72
C SER A 77 18.17 -1.02 -1.14
N ARG A 78 17.21 -1.64 -1.85
CA ARG A 78 17.38 -3.00 -2.39
C ARG A 78 18.49 -3.09 -3.44
N LYS A 79 18.64 -2.06 -4.27
CA LYS A 79 19.76 -2.01 -5.23
C LYS A 79 21.10 -1.91 -4.50
N ASP A 80 21.18 -1.07 -3.47
CA ASP A 80 22.40 -0.91 -2.67
C ASP A 80 22.77 -2.19 -1.92
N GLU A 81 21.79 -2.91 -1.35
CA GLU A 81 22.01 -4.23 -0.73
C GLU A 81 22.56 -5.25 -1.74
N ILE A 82 21.99 -5.31 -2.95
CA ILE A 82 22.47 -6.21 -4.02
C ILE A 82 23.89 -5.83 -4.42
N ILE A 83 24.19 -4.54 -4.60
CA ILE A 83 25.54 -4.06 -4.94
C ILE A 83 26.53 -4.42 -3.82
N GLY A 84 26.13 -4.27 -2.55
CA GLY A 84 26.93 -4.68 -1.40
C GLY A 84 27.29 -6.18 -1.43
N VAL A 85 26.31 -7.04 -1.72
CA VAL A 85 26.52 -8.49 -1.86
C VAL A 85 27.44 -8.80 -3.05
N VAL A 86 27.22 -8.16 -4.21
CA VAL A 86 28.07 -8.33 -5.41
C VAL A 86 29.52 -7.94 -5.11
N ASN A 87 29.75 -6.78 -4.48
CA ASN A 87 31.09 -6.35 -4.11
C ASN A 87 31.76 -7.30 -3.12
N THR A 88 30.99 -7.86 -2.19
CA THR A 88 31.50 -8.86 -1.23
C THR A 88 31.88 -10.16 -1.93
N LEU A 89 31.09 -10.61 -2.91
CA LEU A 89 31.38 -11.80 -3.73
C LEU A 89 32.60 -11.58 -4.65
N SER A 90 32.70 -10.41 -5.29
CA SER A 90 33.86 -10.05 -6.12
C SER A 90 35.15 -9.99 -5.30
N ASN A 91 35.10 -9.51 -4.06
CA ASN A 91 36.24 -9.51 -3.15
C ASN A 91 36.60 -10.90 -2.61
N MET A 92 35.70 -11.90 -2.76
CA MET A 92 35.96 -13.30 -2.41
C MET A 92 36.50 -14.14 -3.60
N GLY A 93 36.70 -13.54 -4.78
CA GLY A 93 37.47 -14.13 -5.87
C GLY A 93 36.78 -15.26 -6.66
N PHE A 94 35.46 -15.18 -6.86
CA PHE A 94 34.74 -15.96 -7.88
C PHE A 94 34.80 -15.30 -9.26
#